data_AF-A0A7S0TZ69-F1
#
_entry.id   AF-A0A7S0TZ69-F1
#
_cell.length_a   1.000
_cell.length_b   1.000
_cell.length_c   1.000
_cell.angle_alpha   90.00
_cell.angle_beta   90.00
_cell.angle_gamma   90.00
#
_symmetry.space_group_name_H-M   'P 1'
#
loop_
_entity.id
_entity.type
_entity.pdbx_description
1 polymer ?
#
loop_
_entity_poly.entity_id
_entity_poly.type
_entity_poly.pdbx_seq_one_letter_code
_entity_poly.pdbx_strand_id
1 'polypeptide(L)'
;ELARLLEEGKLTAQSRLVLQVEYCTAERPTASLRGSTEQYLKILEELKERCRTSFWEYNTRVLGNSRFEGWTSSRVAVTKPIRPRIGACEITLSWQHLSNIYSVNIHSKVSSRRWPSVDAITSDLHNLLPVQYHEIRFLLQNTTAGGGVPPGGGLETHAQ
;
A
#
# COMPACT_ATOMS: atom_id res chain seq x y z
N GLU A 1 15.71 -8.09 11.20
CA GLU A 1 14.58 -7.57 12.00
C GLU A 1 13.22 -7.94 11.42
N LEU A 2 12.89 -7.61 10.17
CA LEU A 2 11.59 -7.95 9.58
C LEU A 2 11.28 -9.46 9.61
N ALA A 3 12.24 -10.30 9.21
CA ALA A 3 12.12 -11.76 9.27
C ALA A 3 11.78 -12.29 10.68
N ARG A 4 12.47 -11.77 11.71
CA ARG A 4 12.20 -12.11 13.11
C ARG A 4 10.76 -11.76 13.53
N LEU A 5 10.26 -10.60 13.12
CA LEU A 5 8.89 -10.17 13.45
C LEU A 5 7.82 -11.00 12.71
N LEU A 6 8.16 -11.55 11.53
CA LEU A 6 7.32 -12.51 10.81
C LEU A 6 7.27 -13.86 11.50
N GLU A 7 8.42 -14.38 11.92
CA GLU A 7 8.52 -15.63 12.69
C GLU A 7 7.74 -15.55 14.01
N GLU A 8 7.74 -14.38 14.66
CA GLU A 8 6.96 -14.10 15.87
C GLU A 8 5.46 -13.90 15.62
N GLY A 9 4.99 -13.98 14.37
CA GLY A 9 3.59 -13.78 14.00
C GLY A 9 3.08 -12.34 14.22
N LYS A 10 3.99 -11.38 14.43
CA LYS A 10 3.64 -9.97 14.66
C LYS A 10 3.28 -9.23 13.38
N LEU A 11 3.69 -9.77 12.24
CA LEU A 11 3.28 -9.33 10.92
C LEU A 11 2.59 -10.48 10.21
N THR A 12 1.30 -10.32 9.93
CA THR A 12 0.46 -11.35 9.33
C THR A 12 0.00 -10.92 7.94
N ALA A 13 -0.50 -11.88 7.16
CA ALA A 13 -1.06 -11.59 5.85
C ALA A 13 -2.17 -10.52 5.95
N GLN A 14 -2.99 -10.52 7.00
CA GLN A 14 -4.09 -9.55 7.21
C GLN A 14 -3.65 -8.17 7.73
N SER A 15 -2.35 -7.97 7.95
CA SER A 15 -1.84 -6.72 8.53
C SER A 15 -1.99 -5.56 7.55
N ARG A 16 -2.25 -4.37 8.10
CA ARG A 16 -2.24 -3.13 7.30
C ARG A 16 -0.89 -2.46 7.38
N LEU A 17 -0.36 -2.11 6.22
CA LEU A 17 0.98 -1.59 6.09
C LEU A 17 0.98 -0.09 5.85
N VAL A 18 1.99 0.57 6.42
CA VAL A 18 2.28 1.98 6.18
C VAL A 18 3.75 2.13 5.81
N LEU A 19 4.03 2.59 4.59
CA LEU A 19 5.37 3.07 4.24
C LEU A 19 5.45 4.56 4.54
N GLN A 20 6.40 4.96 5.36
CA GLN A 20 6.71 6.36 5.64
C GLN A 20 7.97 6.75 4.89
N VAL A 21 7.90 7.83 4.13
CA VAL A 21 9.03 8.44 3.43
C VAL A 21 9.39 9.73 4.14
N GLU A 22 10.48 9.72 4.90
CA GLU A 22 11.12 10.94 5.38
C GLU A 22 11.95 11.52 4.24
N TYR A 23 11.76 12.78 3.90
CA TYR A 23 12.56 13.48 2.91
C TYR A 23 12.81 14.94 3.27
N CYS A 24 14.04 15.40 3.03
CA CYS A 24 14.46 16.77 3.31
C CYS A 24 13.60 17.82 2.57
N THR A 25 13.06 18.79 3.31
CA THR A 25 12.27 19.92 2.79
C THR A 25 12.95 21.28 2.94
N ALA A 26 14.18 21.32 3.46
CA ALA A 26 14.87 22.59 3.68
C ALA A 26 15.07 23.35 2.35
N GLU A 27 14.57 24.58 2.29
CA GLU A 27 14.89 25.54 1.23
C GLU A 27 16.40 25.79 1.23
N ARG A 28 17.05 25.64 0.08
CA ARG A 28 18.50 25.61 0.02
C ARG A 28 19.07 26.92 -0.48
N PRO A 29 20.11 27.47 0.17
CA PRO A 29 20.82 28.64 -0.33
C PRO A 29 21.80 28.31 -1.48
N THR A 30 22.18 27.03 -1.70
CA THR A 30 23.15 26.64 -2.76
C THR A 30 22.87 25.28 -3.41
N ALA A 31 23.25 25.15 -4.69
CA ALA A 31 22.95 24.01 -5.58
C ALA A 31 23.78 22.72 -5.34
N SER A 32 24.78 22.74 -4.46
CA SER A 32 25.82 21.69 -4.37
C SER A 32 25.49 20.48 -3.47
N LEU A 33 24.44 20.56 -2.65
CA LEU A 33 23.98 19.42 -1.86
C LEU A 33 23.11 18.51 -2.74
N ARG A 34 23.45 17.22 -2.86
CA ARG A 34 22.82 16.30 -3.81
C ARG A 34 21.36 15.96 -3.45
N GLY A 35 20.43 16.57 -4.18
CA GLY A 35 19.03 16.14 -4.30
C GLY A 35 18.07 17.29 -4.33
N SER A 36 17.40 17.48 -5.47
CA SER A 36 16.36 18.49 -5.65
C SER A 36 15.06 18.04 -4.99
N THR A 37 14.20 18.98 -4.59
CA THR A 37 12.90 18.70 -3.98
C THR A 37 12.06 17.77 -4.85
N GLU A 38 12.16 17.95 -6.17
CA GLU A 38 11.48 17.15 -7.20
C GLU A 38 11.89 15.67 -7.13
N GLN A 39 13.17 15.37 -6.88
CA GLN A 39 13.61 13.97 -6.77
C GLN A 39 13.00 13.26 -5.57
N TYR A 40 12.84 13.94 -4.43
CA TYR A 40 12.20 13.37 -3.25
C TYR A 40 10.71 13.11 -3.49
N LEU A 41 10.02 14.09 -4.08
CA LEU A 41 8.60 13.96 -4.43
C LEU A 41 8.37 12.85 -5.47
N LYS A 42 9.26 12.74 -6.46
CA LYS A 42 9.22 11.65 -7.44
C LYS A 42 9.27 10.28 -6.78
N ILE A 43 10.19 10.07 -5.85
CA ILE A 43 10.30 8.79 -5.10
C ILE A 43 9.02 8.51 -4.30
N LEU A 44 8.46 9.52 -3.65
CA LEU A 44 7.22 9.38 -2.88
C LEU A 44 6.05 8.96 -3.78
N GLU A 45 5.86 9.62 -4.91
CA GLU A 45 4.77 9.31 -5.85
C GLU A 45 4.96 7.96 -6.55
N GLU A 46 6.19 7.60 -6.94
CA GLU A 46 6.50 6.28 -7.48
C GLU A 46 6.21 5.18 -6.45
N LEU A 47 6.59 5.37 -5.18
CA LEU A 47 6.26 4.42 -4.11
C LEU A 47 4.76 4.30 -3.89
N LYS A 48 4.02 5.41 -3.91
CA LYS A 48 2.55 5.39 -3.80
C LYS A 48 1.94 4.53 -4.90
N GLU A 49 2.34 4.75 -6.14
CA GLU A 49 1.77 4.03 -7.29
C GLU A 49 2.15 2.55 -7.28
N ARG A 50 3.43 2.24 -7.00
CA ARG A 50 3.91 0.86 -6.93
C ARG A 50 3.27 0.09 -5.77
N CYS A 51 3.12 0.72 -4.61
CA CYS A 51 2.46 0.06 -3.47
C CYS A 51 0.97 -0.13 -3.67
N ARG A 52 0.31 0.82 -4.35
CA ARG A 52 -1.11 0.71 -4.70
C ARG A 52 -1.38 -0.48 -5.62
N THR A 53 -0.45 -0.79 -6.51
CA THR A 53 -0.59 -1.87 -7.49
C THR A 53 -0.10 -3.22 -6.96
N SER A 54 1.03 -3.24 -6.24
CA SER A 54 1.68 -4.49 -5.78
C SER A 54 1.30 -4.95 -4.37
N PHE A 55 0.70 -4.07 -3.55
CA PHE A 55 0.36 -4.37 -2.14
C PHE A 55 -1.05 -3.92 -1.78
N TRP A 56 -1.98 -4.03 -2.74
CA TRP A 56 -3.38 -3.67 -2.55
C TRP A 56 -4.04 -4.55 -1.49
N GLU A 57 -3.61 -5.81 -1.39
CA GLU A 57 -4.06 -6.80 -0.41
C GLU A 57 -3.89 -6.30 1.02
N TYR A 58 -2.78 -5.62 1.31
CA TYR A 58 -2.45 -5.11 2.64
C TYR A 58 -3.09 -3.75 2.96
N ASN A 59 -3.92 -3.19 2.06
CA ASN A 59 -4.45 -1.82 2.18
C ASN A 59 -3.33 -0.82 2.52
N THR A 60 -2.22 -0.91 1.77
CA THR A 60 -1.00 -0.17 2.05
C THR A 60 -1.21 1.33 1.90
N ARG A 61 -0.69 2.10 2.87
CA ARG A 61 -0.63 3.56 2.80
C ARG A 61 0.81 4.03 2.68
N VAL A 62 1.05 5.03 1.83
CA VAL A 62 2.36 5.68 1.73
C VAL A 62 2.24 7.12 2.21
N LEU A 63 3.05 7.49 3.19
CA LEU A 63 3.03 8.80 3.85
C LEU A 63 4.33 9.55 3.59
N GLY A 64 4.24 10.84 3.28
CA GLY A 64 5.40 11.73 3.19
C GLY A 64 5.56 12.56 4.45
N ASN A 65 6.78 12.63 5.00
CA ASN A 65 7.14 13.47 6.15
C ASN A 65 6.15 13.39 7.33
N SER A 66 5.60 12.20 7.55
CA SER A 66 4.66 11.91 8.63
C SER A 66 5.02 10.58 9.26
N ARG A 67 4.91 10.52 10.58
CA ARG A 67 5.06 9.31 11.37
C ARG A 67 3.69 8.66 11.61
N PHE A 68 3.65 7.35 11.53
CA PHE A 68 2.49 6.52 11.85
C PHE A 68 2.38 6.30 13.36
N GLU A 69 1.20 6.57 13.92
CA GLU A 69 0.90 6.48 15.36
C GLU A 69 -0.21 5.46 15.66
N GLY A 70 -0.69 4.71 14.65
CA GLY A 70 -1.69 3.66 14.82
C GLY A 70 -2.88 3.79 13.87
N TRP A 71 -3.77 2.80 13.89
CA TRP A 71 -5.02 2.81 13.14
C TRP A 71 -6.19 3.19 14.04
N THR A 72 -7.13 3.96 13.49
CA THR A 72 -8.44 4.14 14.12
C THR A 72 -9.32 2.90 13.91
N SER A 73 -10.42 2.80 14.67
CA SER A 73 -11.46 1.78 14.46
C SER A 73 -12.02 1.80 13.04
N SER A 74 -12.15 3.00 12.44
CA SER A 74 -12.55 3.23 11.04
C SER A 74 -11.44 2.97 10.03
N ARG A 75 -10.33 2.34 10.42
CA ARG A 75 -9.23 1.95 9.52
C ARG A 75 -8.48 3.12 8.88
N VAL A 76 -8.51 4.29 9.53
CA VAL A 76 -7.78 5.49 9.10
C VAL A 76 -6.43 5.53 9.82
N ALA A 77 -5.35 5.84 9.10
CA ALA A 77 -4.02 5.98 9.70
C ALA A 77 -3.97 7.27 10.53
N VAL A 78 -3.66 7.15 11.82
CA VAL A 78 -3.32 8.29 12.68
C VAL A 78 -1.86 8.63 12.42
N THR A 79 -1.58 9.90 12.15
CA THR A 79 -0.25 10.35 11.77
C THR A 79 0.15 11.64 12.47
N LYS A 80 1.46 11.83 12.63
CA LYS A 80 2.06 13.05 13.18
C LYS A 80 3.11 13.59 12.21
N PRO A 81 3.10 14.89 11.86
CA PRO A 81 4.15 15.47 11.04
C PRO A 81 5.53 15.31 11.69
N ILE A 82 6.55 15.04 10.88
CA ILE A 82 7.95 14.99 11.33
C ILE A 82 8.77 16.12 10.71
N ARG A 83 9.79 16.57 11.43
CA ARG A 83 10.82 17.44 10.87
C ARG A 83 11.89 16.57 10.22
N PRO A 84 12.00 16.56 8.88
CA PRO A 84 12.95 15.70 8.20
C PRO A 84 14.38 16.16 8.44
N ARG A 85 15.31 15.21 8.49
CA ARG A 85 16.74 15.48 8.56
C ARG A 85 17.27 16.01 7.23
N ILE A 86 18.29 16.87 7.30
CA ILE A 86 18.91 17.44 6.10
C ILE A 86 19.53 16.33 5.25
N GLY A 87 19.15 16.30 3.97
CA GLY A 87 19.64 15.32 2.99
C GLY A 87 19.04 13.92 3.12
N ALA A 88 18.15 13.68 4.08
CA ALA A 88 17.55 12.38 4.32
C ALA A 88 16.55 11.99 3.23
N CYS A 89 16.54 10.69 2.91
CA CYS A 89 15.50 9.99 2.16
C CYS A 89 15.40 8.61 2.79
N GLU A 90 14.47 8.44 3.71
CA GLU A 90 14.37 7.26 4.56
C GLU A 90 13.01 6.64 4.38
N ILE A 91 12.99 5.33 4.16
CA ILE A 91 11.77 4.58 3.93
C ILE A 91 11.61 3.61 5.08
N THR A 92 10.53 3.77 5.83
CA THR A 92 10.22 2.94 7.00
C THR A 92 8.90 2.23 6.78
N LEU A 93 8.92 0.89 6.87
CA LEU A 93 7.71 0.09 6.91
C LEU A 93 7.22 0.03 8.35
N SER A 94 5.96 0.38 8.56
CA SER A 94 5.29 0.30 9.85
C SER A 94 3.95 -0.39 9.75
N TRP A 95 3.56 -1.03 10.84
CA TRP A 95 2.26 -1.66 11.00
C TRP A 95 1.88 -1.67 12.47
N GLN A 96 0.64 -2.02 12.74
CA GLN A 96 0.14 -2.21 14.10
C GLN A 96 -0.28 -3.66 14.27
N HIS A 97 0.15 -4.27 15.37
CA HIS A 97 -0.31 -5.57 15.79
C HIS A 97 -0.80 -5.47 17.24
N LEU A 98 -2.08 -5.75 17.44
CA LEU A 98 -2.81 -5.43 18.67
C LEU A 98 -2.71 -3.92 18.95
N SER A 99 -2.18 -3.53 20.11
CA SER A 99 -1.97 -2.11 20.48
C SER A 99 -0.56 -1.60 20.20
N ASN A 100 0.35 -2.45 19.70
CA ASN A 100 1.75 -2.11 19.52
C ASN A 100 2.05 -1.73 18.08
N ILE A 101 2.83 -0.66 17.92
CA ILE A 101 3.33 -0.21 16.62
C ILE A 101 4.71 -0.79 16.40
N TYR A 102 4.89 -1.41 15.25
CA TYR A 102 6.17 -1.94 14.79
C TYR A 102 6.65 -1.10 13.63
N SER A 103 7.96 -0.93 13.52
CA SER A 103 8.59 -0.13 12.47
C SER A 103 9.95 -0.72 12.12
N VAL A 104 10.22 -0.86 10.83
CA VAL A 104 11.50 -1.34 10.29
C VAL A 104 11.96 -0.36 9.23
N ASN A 105 13.20 0.13 9.36
CA ASN A 105 13.83 0.92 8.32
C ASN A 105 14.18 0.00 7.13
N ILE A 106 13.61 0.30 5.97
CA ILE A 106 13.79 -0.46 4.73
C ILE A 106 14.92 0.14 3.90
N HIS A 107 15.00 1.47 3.85
CA HIS A 107 16.07 2.18 3.15
C HIS A 107 16.46 3.44 3.90
N SER A 108 17.77 3.73 3.86
CA SER A 108 18.34 4.96 4.40
C SER A 108 19.35 5.54 3.42
N LYS A 109 19.02 6.69 2.82
CA LYS A 109 19.95 7.41 1.94
C LYS A 109 21.14 7.96 2.72
N VAL A 110 20.95 8.37 3.97
CA VAL A 110 22.04 8.92 4.79
C VAL A 110 23.13 7.88 5.03
N SER A 111 22.74 6.64 5.32
CA SER A 111 23.70 5.54 5.55
C SER A 111 24.26 4.97 4.24
N SER A 112 23.40 4.68 3.25
CA SER A 112 23.81 4.05 1.99
C SER A 112 24.50 5.01 1.01
N ARG A 113 24.33 6.33 1.20
CA ARG A 113 24.73 7.39 0.26
C ARG A 113 24.11 7.24 -1.14
N ARG A 114 23.06 6.43 -1.28
CA ARG A 114 22.37 6.13 -2.54
C ARG A 114 20.90 6.49 -2.44
N TRP A 115 20.33 6.89 -3.58
CA TRP A 115 18.89 7.04 -3.70
C TRP A 115 18.22 5.67 -3.62
N PRO A 116 17.02 5.57 -3.03
CA PRO A 116 16.26 4.34 -3.04
C PRO A 116 15.88 3.97 -4.48
N SER A 117 15.98 2.68 -4.80
CA SER A 117 15.34 2.12 -5.98
C SER A 117 13.96 1.61 -5.55
N VAL A 118 12.90 2.25 -6.06
CA VAL A 118 11.52 1.87 -5.74
C VAL A 118 11.25 0.43 -6.14
N ASP A 119 11.71 0.02 -7.33
CA ASP A 119 11.56 -1.36 -7.80
C ASP A 119 12.26 -2.37 -6.90
N ALA A 120 13.51 -2.11 -6.50
CA ALA A 120 14.23 -3.02 -5.59
C ALA A 120 13.51 -3.13 -4.25
N ILE A 121 13.09 -2.00 -3.66
CA ILE A 121 12.37 -1.98 -2.39
C ILE A 121 11.05 -2.76 -2.48
N THR A 122 10.27 -2.54 -3.53
CA THR A 122 8.99 -3.25 -3.69
C THR A 122 9.20 -4.73 -3.98
N SER A 123 10.22 -5.10 -4.76
CA SER A 123 10.58 -6.51 -4.97
C SER A 123 10.99 -7.18 -3.65
N ASP A 124 11.83 -6.53 -2.85
CA ASP A 124 12.27 -7.06 -1.56
C ASP A 124 11.10 -7.23 -0.59
N LEU A 125 10.22 -6.23 -0.51
CA LEU A 125 9.01 -6.31 0.31
C LEU A 125 8.09 -7.44 -0.16
N HIS A 126 7.89 -7.61 -1.47
CA HIS A 126 7.06 -8.68 -2.01
C HIS A 126 7.59 -10.07 -1.65
N ASN A 127 8.92 -10.24 -1.64
CA ASN A 127 9.55 -11.51 -1.27
C ASN A 127 9.51 -11.78 0.24
N LEU A 128 9.44 -10.74 1.08
CA LEU A 128 9.47 -10.87 2.53
C LEU A 128 8.07 -10.91 3.16
N LEU A 129 7.08 -10.25 2.57
CA LEU A 129 5.75 -10.15 3.15
C LEU A 129 4.97 -11.47 2.99
N PRO A 130 4.19 -11.87 4.01
CA PRO A 130 3.48 -13.15 3.99
C PRO A 130 2.28 -13.06 3.06
N VAL A 131 2.27 -13.90 2.02
CA VAL A 131 1.24 -13.94 0.96
C VAL A 131 -0.18 -13.98 1.53
N GLN A 132 -1.05 -13.08 1.06
CA GLN A 132 -2.49 -13.15 1.34
C GLN A 132 -3.16 -14.15 0.39
N TYR A 133 -3.50 -15.33 0.91
CA TYR A 133 -4.40 -16.24 0.20
C TYR A 133 -5.82 -15.67 0.23
N HIS A 134 -6.32 -15.26 -0.93
CA HIS A 134 -7.72 -14.87 -1.09
C HIS A 134 -8.54 -16.15 -1.22
N GLU A 135 -9.36 -16.47 -0.22
CA GLU A 135 -10.35 -17.53 -0.36
C GLU A 135 -11.44 -17.03 -1.33
N ILE A 136 -11.32 -17.36 -2.61
CA ILE A 136 -12.33 -17.03 -3.62
C ILE A 136 -13.54 -17.94 -3.39
N ARG A 137 -14.58 -17.40 -2.76
CA ARG A 137 -15.87 -18.09 -2.61
C ARG A 137 -16.77 -17.76 -3.79
N PHE A 138 -17.00 -18.76 -4.66
CA PHE A 138 -18.01 -18.65 -5.71
C PHE A 138 -19.40 -18.86 -5.09
N LEU A 139 -20.22 -17.81 -5.08
CA LEU A 139 -21.63 -17.95 -4.78
C LEU A 139 -22.34 -18.46 -6.04
N LEU A 140 -22.78 -19.72 -6.02
CA LEU A 140 -23.70 -20.26 -7.02
C LEU A 140 -25.00 -19.44 -6.95
N GLN A 141 -25.20 -18.54 -7.91
CA GLN A 141 -26.50 -17.97 -8.16
C GLN A 141 -27.38 -19.09 -8.72
N ASN A 142 -28.21 -19.68 -7.86
CA ASN A 142 -29.32 -20.51 -8.33
C ASN A 142 -30.19 -19.62 -9.21
N THR A 143 -30.00 -19.72 -10.52
CA THR A 143 -30.93 -19.20 -11.51
C THR A 143 -32.20 -20.02 -11.33
N THR A 144 -33.08 -19.60 -10.44
CA THR A 144 -34.47 -20.05 -10.45
C THR A 144 -34.99 -19.70 -11.82
N ALA A 145 -35.04 -20.72 -12.68
CA ALA A 145 -35.78 -20.73 -13.92
C ALA A 145 -37.23 -20.39 -13.59
N GLY A 146 -37.55 -19.10 -13.62
CA GLY A 146 -38.91 -18.61 -13.68
C GLY A 146 -39.45 -19.05 -15.03
N GLY A 147 -40.29 -20.08 -15.02
CA GLY A 147 -41.03 -20.55 -16.18
C GLY A 147 -41.88 -19.43 -16.76
N GLY A 148 -41.38 -18.77 -17.80
CA GLY A 148 -42.17 -17.98 -18.72
C GLY A 148 -42.74 -18.92 -19.78
N VAL A 149 -43.98 -19.33 -19.61
CA VAL A 149 -44.78 -19.92 -20.69
C VAL A 149 -44.89 -18.86 -21.81
N PRO A 150 -44.47 -19.11 -23.05
CA PRO A 150 -44.67 -18.16 -24.13
C PRO A 150 -46.18 -18.06 -24.44
N PRO A 151 -46.76 -16.85 -24.60
CA PRO A 151 -48.14 -16.69 -25.04
C PRO A 151 -48.29 -17.23 -26.47
N GLY A 152 -49.29 -18.08 -26.66
CA GLY A 152 -49.62 -18.72 -27.92
C GLY A 152 -49.89 -17.71 -29.03
N GLY A 153 -49.36 -18.00 -30.21
CA GLY A 153 -49.62 -17.27 -31.43
C GLY A 153 -51.07 -17.47 -31.90
N GLY A 154 -51.82 -16.38 -31.98
CA GLY A 154 -52.99 -16.26 -32.83
C GLY A 154 -52.58 -15.73 -34.19
N LEU A 155 -52.60 -16.60 -35.21
CA LEU A 155 -52.54 -16.23 -36.62
C LEU A 155 -53.98 -15.93 -37.07
N GLU A 156 -54.35 -14.65 -37.13
CA GLU A 156 -55.55 -14.20 -37.81
C GLU A 156 -55.22 -13.96 -39.30
N THR A 157 -55.70 -14.85 -40.16
CA THR A 157 -55.76 -14.66 -41.61
C THR A 157 -57.04 -13.90 -41.95
N HIS A 158 -56.93 -12.62 -42.29
CA HIS A 158 -57.99 -11.90 -42.98
C HIS A 158 -57.86 -12.14 -44.50
N ALA A 159 -58.87 -12.81 -45.05
CA ALA A 159 -59.21 -12.77 -46.46
C ALA A 159 -60.43 -11.86 -46.61
N GLN A 160 -60.29 -10.78 -47.37
CA GLN A 160 -61.24 -10.23 -48.34
C GLN A 160 -60.66 -8.97 -48.99
#